data_AF-A0A9P8CB69-F1
#
_entry.id   AF-A0A9P8CB69-F1
#
_cell.length_a   1.000
_cell.length_b   1.000
_cell.length_c   1.000
_cell.angle_alpha   90.00
_cell.angle_beta   90.00
_cell.angle_gamma   90.00
#
_symmetry.space_group_name_H-M   'P 1'
#
loop_
_entity.id
_entity.type
_entity.pdbx_description
1 polymer ?
#
loop_
_entity_poly.entity_id
_entity_poly.type
_entity_poly.pdbx_seq_one_letter_code
_entity_poly.pdbx_strand_id
1 'polypeptide(L)'
;MGSTESDIEMKAAAILAAAREYSGDRANRYGLMKQIDLLYLQLEDPVDALMRQCSFLEEYYNLPWMCWSRRGPLRNAKRRKYRSNWAWNPAARYHIVRLMGMLTGTGVTAPVGEDTHAHTPKSMAYLEGGAVDFFNLW
;
A
#
# COMPACT_ATOMS: atom_id res chain seq x y z
N MET A 1 3.23 -20.48 20.55
CA MET A 1 2.40 -20.06 21.69
C MET A 1 1.56 -18.90 21.20
N GLY A 2 0.25 -19.09 21.06
CA GLY A 2 -0.63 -18.04 20.56
C GLY A 2 -0.69 -16.88 21.55
N SER A 3 -0.58 -15.68 21.02
CA SER A 3 -0.91 -14.43 21.72
C SER A 3 -2.24 -14.57 22.47
N THR A 4 -2.29 -14.16 23.73
CA THR A 4 -3.58 -14.00 24.41
C THR A 4 -4.24 -12.70 23.94
N GLU A 5 -5.57 -12.62 24.01
CA GLU A 5 -6.30 -11.38 23.69
C GLU A 5 -5.79 -10.19 24.53
N SER A 6 -5.45 -10.45 25.80
CA SER A 6 -4.87 -9.46 26.71
C SER A 6 -3.53 -8.90 26.22
N ASP A 7 -2.69 -9.70 25.55
CA ASP A 7 -1.40 -9.23 25.00
C ASP A 7 -1.62 -8.31 23.79
N ILE A 8 -2.63 -8.60 22.96
CA ILE A 8 -3.00 -7.77 21.81
C ILE A 8 -3.50 -6.40 22.28
N GLU A 9 -4.41 -6.38 23.26
CA GLU A 9 -4.96 -5.14 23.82
C GLU A 9 -3.86 -4.26 24.42
N MET A 10 -2.93 -4.86 25.16
CA MET A 10 -1.79 -4.14 25.74
C MET A 10 -0.90 -3.52 24.65
N LYS A 11 -0.56 -4.27 23.60
CA LYS A 11 0.25 -3.76 22.47
C LYS A 11 -0.47 -2.65 21.71
N ALA A 12 -1.77 -2.80 21.47
CA ALA A 12 -2.58 -1.78 20.79
C ALA A 12 -2.63 -0.47 21.62
N ALA A 13 -2.80 -0.58 22.94
CA ALA A 13 -2.77 0.57 23.85
C ALA A 13 -1.39 1.28 23.85
N ALA A 14 -0.30 0.51 23.82
CA ALA A 14 1.06 1.06 23.73
C ALA A 14 1.29 1.79 22.39
N ILE A 15 0.83 1.23 21.26
CA ILE A 15 0.88 1.87 19.95
C ILE A 15 0.09 3.18 19.96
N LEU A 16 -1.11 3.20 20.57
CA LEU A 16 -1.91 4.41 20.68
C LEU A 16 -1.21 5.50 21.51
N ALA A 17 -0.57 5.13 22.62
CA ALA A 17 0.21 6.06 23.42
C ALA A 17 1.38 6.66 22.62
N ALA A 18 2.18 5.80 21.97
CA ALA A 18 3.29 6.23 21.12
C ALA A 18 2.84 7.10 19.94
N ALA A 19 1.69 6.80 19.34
CA ALA A 19 1.13 7.60 18.25
C ALA A 19 0.67 8.99 18.72
N ARG A 20 0.20 9.14 19.97
CA ARG A 20 -0.18 10.44 20.55
C ARG A 20 1.02 11.33 20.83
N GLU A 21 2.16 10.74 21.17
CA GLU A 21 3.42 11.45 21.43
C GLU A 21 4.23 11.71 20.16
N TYR A 22 3.82 11.15 19.03
CA TYR A 22 4.54 11.28 17.77
C TYR A 22 4.56 12.72 17.25
N SER A 23 5.76 13.33 17.29
CA SER A 23 6.01 14.72 16.88
C SER A 23 6.54 14.86 15.46
N GLY A 24 6.73 13.75 14.72
CA GLY A 24 7.28 13.76 13.37
C GLY A 24 8.75 13.39 13.24
N ASP A 25 9.48 13.24 14.35
CA ASP A 25 10.91 12.89 14.32
C ASP A 25 11.18 11.48 13.80
N ARG A 26 12.39 11.28 13.26
CA ARG A 26 12.77 10.04 12.56
C ARG A 26 12.89 8.83 13.49
N ALA A 27 13.36 9.04 14.72
CA ALA A 27 13.61 7.95 15.67
C ALA A 27 12.28 7.40 16.21
N ASN A 28 11.38 8.28 16.62
CA ASN A 28 10.03 7.94 17.06
C ASN A 28 9.19 7.39 15.93
N ARG A 29 9.36 7.87 14.69
CA ARG A 29 8.74 7.25 13.51
C ARG A 29 9.13 5.78 13.38
N TYR A 30 10.43 5.48 13.44
CA TYR A 30 10.91 4.11 13.32
C TYR A 30 10.42 3.22 14.47
N GLY A 31 10.46 3.73 15.71
CA GLY A 31 9.96 3.01 16.88
C GLY A 31 8.48 2.66 16.75
N LEU A 32 7.65 3.62 16.35
CA LEU A 32 6.21 3.42 16.14
C LEU A 32 5.94 2.42 15.00
N MET A 33 6.62 2.57 13.86
CA MET A 33 6.48 1.64 12.74
C MET A 33 6.84 0.21 13.15
N LYS A 34 7.93 0.02 13.90
CA LYS A 34 8.35 -1.29 14.39
C LYS A 34 7.29 -1.95 15.28
N GLN A 35 6.65 -1.20 16.18
CA GLN A 35 5.60 -1.74 17.05
C GLN A 35 4.36 -2.18 16.24
N ILE A 36 3.97 -1.38 15.24
CA ILE A 36 2.87 -1.71 14.33
C ILE A 36 3.21 -2.98 13.54
N ASP A 37 4.41 -3.07 12.97
CA ASP A 37 4.85 -4.22 12.17
C ASP A 37 4.90 -5.51 13.02
N LEU A 38 5.38 -5.43 14.27
CA LEU A 38 5.42 -6.59 15.15
C LEU A 38 4.02 -7.08 15.52
N LEU A 39 3.09 -6.16 15.79
CA LEU A 39 1.69 -6.53 16.04
C LEU A 39 1.05 -7.14 14.78
N TYR A 40 1.31 -6.56 13.61
CA TYR A 40 0.84 -7.10 12.34
C TYR A 40 1.33 -8.55 12.12
N LEU A 41 2.64 -8.80 12.28
CA LEU A 41 3.23 -10.14 12.10
C LEU A 41 2.72 -11.17 13.13
N GLN A 42 2.30 -10.71 14.31
CA GLN A 42 1.73 -11.57 15.35
C GLN A 42 0.29 -11.99 15.04
N LEU A 43 -0.45 -11.14 14.32
CA LEU A 43 -1.84 -11.39 13.92
C LEU A 43 -1.95 -12.08 12.55
N GLU A 44 -0.92 -11.97 11.71
CA GLU A 44 -0.90 -12.49 10.35
C GLU A 44 -0.91 -14.03 10.34
N ASP A 45 -1.87 -14.62 9.62
CA ASP A 45 -1.89 -16.06 9.36
C ASP A 45 -0.75 -16.47 8.38
N PRO A 46 -0.17 -17.67 8.50
CA PRO A 46 0.86 -18.12 7.56
C PRO A 46 0.48 -18.04 6.08
N VAL A 47 -0.79 -18.26 5.73
CA VAL A 47 -1.29 -18.10 4.36
C VAL A 47 -1.30 -16.63 3.95
N ASP A 48 -1.73 -15.75 4.84
CA ASP A 48 -1.72 -14.30 4.60
C ASP A 48 -0.29 -13.77 4.43
N ALA A 49 0.67 -14.30 5.21
CA ALA A 49 2.08 -13.96 5.07
C ALA A 49 2.65 -14.31 3.69
N LEU A 50 2.30 -15.49 3.16
CA LEU A 50 2.66 -15.90 1.79
C LEU A 50 2.00 -15.00 0.75
N MET A 51 0.70 -14.72 0.92
CA MET A 51 -0.04 -13.86 -0.01
C MET A 51 0.47 -12.42 -0.02
N ARG A 52 0.94 -11.90 1.13
CA ARG A 52 1.59 -10.61 1.23
C ARG A 52 2.90 -10.57 0.45
N GLN A 53 3.74 -11.60 0.54
CA GLN A 53 4.96 -11.69 -0.25
C GLN A 53 4.68 -11.70 -1.75
N CYS A 54 3.68 -12.46 -2.20
CA CYS A 54 3.24 -12.45 -3.59
C CYS A 54 2.73 -11.07 -4.02
N SER A 55 1.95 -10.41 -3.17
CA SER A 55 1.41 -9.07 -3.44
C SER A 55 2.51 -8.02 -3.53
N PHE A 56 3.56 -8.11 -2.71
CA PHE A 56 4.71 -7.22 -2.82
C PHE A 56 5.49 -7.39 -4.12
N LEU A 57 5.69 -8.64 -4.57
CA LEU A 57 6.34 -8.90 -5.85
C LEU A 57 5.51 -8.35 -7.02
N GLU A 58 4.20 -8.59 -7.00
CA GLU A 58 3.29 -8.04 -8.01
C GLU A 58 3.30 -6.51 -8.01
N GLU A 59 3.27 -5.88 -6.83
CA GLU A 59 3.40 -4.42 -6.72
C GLU A 59 4.73 -3.93 -7.28
N TYR A 60 5.85 -4.56 -6.91
CA TYR A 60 7.18 -4.18 -7.40
C TYR A 60 7.30 -4.20 -8.93
N TYR A 61 6.81 -5.27 -9.58
CA TYR A 61 6.91 -5.38 -11.05
C TYR A 61 5.91 -4.48 -11.79
N ASN A 62 4.71 -4.28 -11.25
CA ASN A 62 3.65 -3.58 -11.96
C ASN A 62 3.60 -2.08 -11.64
N LEU A 63 4.05 -1.64 -10.46
CA LEU A 63 4.00 -0.23 -10.05
C LEU A 63 4.74 0.70 -11.03
N PRO A 64 5.95 0.38 -11.54
CA PRO A 64 6.60 1.19 -12.58
C PRO A 64 5.74 1.37 -13.83
N TRP A 65 5.15 0.28 -14.33
CA TRP A 65 4.26 0.34 -15.46
C TRP A 65 3.01 1.18 -15.14
N MET A 66 2.47 1.07 -13.92
CA MET A 66 1.27 1.80 -13.52
C MET A 66 1.50 3.32 -13.38
N CYS A 67 2.68 3.72 -12.90
CA CYS A 67 3.06 5.10 -12.63
C CYS A 67 3.69 5.82 -13.82
N TRP A 68 4.45 5.13 -14.68
CA TRP A 68 5.29 5.81 -15.68
C TRP A 68 5.02 5.41 -17.12
N SER A 69 4.36 4.28 -17.37
CA SER A 69 3.91 3.97 -18.73
C SER A 69 2.99 5.09 -19.22
N ARG A 70 3.13 5.48 -20.50
CA ARG A 70 2.19 6.41 -21.14
C ARG A 70 0.74 5.91 -21.07
N ARG A 71 0.54 4.61 -20.89
CA ARG A 71 -0.78 3.98 -20.71
C ARG A 71 -1.05 3.56 -19.26
N GLY A 72 -0.17 3.88 -18.31
CA GLY A 72 -0.34 3.51 -16.91
C GLY A 72 -1.54 4.21 -16.26
N PRO A 73 -2.35 3.52 -15.45
CA PRO A 73 -3.55 4.08 -14.84
C PRO A 73 -3.26 5.23 -13.89
N LEU A 74 -2.20 5.13 -13.08
CA LEU A 74 -1.85 6.15 -12.09
C LEU A 74 -1.33 7.42 -12.78
N ARG A 75 -0.53 7.26 -13.84
CA ARG A 75 -0.04 8.41 -14.63
C ARG A 75 -1.15 9.18 -15.33
N ASN A 76 -2.12 8.44 -15.89
CA ASN A 76 -3.19 9.01 -16.71
C ASN A 76 -4.38 9.49 -15.89
N ALA A 77 -4.43 9.15 -14.60
CA ALA A 77 -5.40 9.68 -13.66
C ALA A 77 -5.15 11.17 -13.38
N LYS A 78 -5.41 12.03 -14.38
CA LYS A 78 -5.38 13.50 -14.25
C LYS A 78 -6.45 14.04 -13.30
N ARG A 79 -7.40 13.20 -12.88
CA ARG A 79 -8.45 13.51 -11.90
C ARG A 79 -8.09 12.79 -10.61
N ARG A 80 -8.36 13.40 -9.45
CA ARG A 80 -8.21 12.78 -8.11
C ARG A 80 -8.89 11.40 -7.96
N LYS A 81 -9.67 10.95 -8.95
CA LYS A 81 -10.36 9.64 -9.00
C LYS A 81 -10.23 9.02 -10.40
N TYR A 82 -10.08 7.70 -10.47
CA TYR A 82 -10.04 6.93 -11.71
C TYR A 82 -10.68 5.55 -11.52
N ARG A 83 -11.22 4.98 -12.62
CA ARG A 83 -11.79 3.63 -12.62
C ARG A 83 -10.75 2.61 -13.11
N SER A 84 -10.74 1.41 -12.54
CA SER A 84 -9.85 0.30 -12.92
C SER A 84 -10.28 -0.42 -14.22
N ASN A 85 -11.48 -0.14 -14.73
CA ASN A 85 -12.07 -0.79 -15.91
C ASN A 85 -11.69 -0.20 -17.28
N TRP A 86 -10.64 0.61 -17.35
CA TRP A 86 -10.20 1.32 -18.57
C TRP A 86 -9.49 0.45 -19.62
N ALA A 87 -9.16 -0.80 -19.28
CA ALA A 87 -8.49 -1.72 -20.21
C ALA A 87 -9.42 -2.18 -21.35
N TRP A 88 -8.89 -2.18 -22.56
CA TRP A 88 -9.59 -2.48 -23.82
C TRP A 88 -9.86 -3.97 -24.05
N ASN A 89 -9.18 -4.88 -23.33
CA ASN A 89 -9.41 -6.33 -23.39
C ASN A 89 -9.78 -6.87 -21.99
N PRO A 90 -10.80 -7.73 -21.87
CA PRO A 90 -11.22 -8.38 -20.62
C PRO A 90 -10.10 -8.98 -19.76
N ALA A 91 -9.10 -9.64 -20.36
CA ALA A 91 -8.00 -10.25 -19.62
C ALA A 91 -7.16 -9.18 -18.91
N ALA A 92 -6.77 -8.13 -19.63
CA ALA A 92 -6.04 -7.00 -19.07
C ALA A 92 -6.85 -6.27 -17.99
N ARG A 93 -8.17 -6.15 -18.18
CA ARG A 93 -9.07 -5.55 -17.17
C ARG A 93 -9.03 -6.32 -15.86
N TYR A 94 -9.13 -7.65 -15.89
CA TYR A 94 -9.07 -8.47 -14.68
C TYR A 94 -7.76 -8.25 -13.91
N HIS A 95 -6.62 -8.27 -14.61
CA HIS A 95 -5.32 -8.01 -13.99
C HIS A 95 -5.23 -6.62 -13.36
N ILE A 96 -5.70 -5.58 -14.06
CA ILE A 96 -5.66 -4.20 -13.53
C ILE A 96 -6.56 -4.04 -12.31
N VAL A 97 -7.77 -4.59 -12.31
CA VAL A 97 -8.67 -4.54 -11.14
C VAL A 97 -8.00 -5.19 -9.93
N ARG A 98 -7.39 -6.37 -10.12
CA ARG A 98 -6.67 -7.08 -9.06
C ARG A 98 -5.47 -6.28 -8.53
N LEU A 99 -4.64 -5.72 -9.42
CA LEU A 99 -3.51 -4.86 -9.05
C LEU A 99 -3.98 -3.61 -8.30
N MET A 100 -5.06 -2.99 -8.75
CA MET A 100 -5.65 -1.84 -8.08
C MET A 100 -6.17 -2.19 -6.67
N GLY A 101 -6.74 -3.38 -6.50
CA GLY A 101 -7.09 -3.91 -5.18
C GLY A 101 -5.86 -4.06 -4.27
N MET A 102 -4.76 -4.63 -4.77
CA MET A 102 -3.51 -4.75 -4.02
C MET A 102 -2.95 -3.38 -3.60
N LEU A 103 -2.86 -2.42 -4.53
CA LEU A 103 -2.40 -1.06 -4.24
C LEU A 103 -3.31 -0.31 -3.25
N THR A 104 -4.59 -0.67 -3.21
CA THR A 104 -5.53 -0.15 -2.22
C THR A 104 -5.23 -0.75 -0.84
N GLY A 105 -4.98 -2.06 -0.78
CA GLY A 105 -4.59 -2.76 0.46
C GLY A 105 -3.28 -2.23 1.07
N THR A 106 -2.33 -1.77 0.25
CA THR A 106 -1.05 -1.20 0.72
C THR A 106 -1.08 0.32 0.97
N GLY A 107 -2.25 0.95 0.82
CA GLY A 107 -2.45 2.39 1.03
C GLY A 107 -1.82 3.29 -0.03
N VAL A 108 -1.31 2.71 -1.13
CA VAL A 108 -0.80 3.48 -2.27
C VAL A 108 -1.95 4.21 -2.96
N THR A 109 -3.14 3.63 -2.97
CA THR A 109 -4.36 4.25 -3.52
C THR A 109 -5.50 4.10 -2.52
N ALA A 110 -6.54 4.94 -2.62
CA ALA A 110 -7.70 4.88 -1.73
C ALA A 110 -8.95 4.45 -2.49
N PRO A 111 -9.80 3.56 -1.94
CA PRO A 111 -11.05 3.19 -2.59
C PRO A 111 -12.06 4.34 -2.45
N VAL A 112 -12.75 4.69 -3.52
CA VAL A 112 -13.80 5.74 -3.51
C VAL A 112 -15.13 5.27 -4.09
N GLY A 113 -15.21 4.00 -4.50
CA GLY A 113 -16.39 3.34 -5.05
C GLY A 113 -16.00 2.01 -5.69
N GLU A 114 -17.00 1.28 -6.20
CA GLU A 114 -16.76 0.05 -6.94
C GLU A 114 -15.81 0.29 -8.12
N ASP A 115 -14.71 -0.46 -8.18
CA ASP A 115 -13.66 -0.33 -9.19
C ASP A 115 -13.13 1.10 -9.37
N THR A 116 -13.24 1.94 -8.34
CA THR A 116 -12.89 3.36 -8.41
C THR A 116 -11.94 3.73 -7.29
N HIS A 117 -10.82 4.34 -7.65
CA HIS A 117 -9.71 4.63 -6.75
C HIS A 117 -9.29 6.09 -6.85
N ALA A 118 -8.66 6.60 -5.79
CA ALA A 118 -8.13 7.94 -5.68
C ALA A 118 -6.64 7.91 -5.31
N HIS A 119 -5.92 8.96 -5.71
CA HIS A 119 -4.55 9.15 -5.27
C HIS A 119 -4.49 9.42 -3.76
N THR A 120 -3.46 8.87 -3.14
CA THR A 120 -3.00 9.19 -1.79
C THR A 120 -1.67 9.94 -1.88
N PRO A 121 -1.18 10.57 -0.79
CA PRO A 121 0.16 11.13 -0.78
C PRO A 121 1.25 10.13 -1.20
N LYS A 122 1.05 8.83 -0.91
CA LYS A 122 2.00 7.76 -1.27
C LYS A 122 2.04 7.50 -2.77
N SER A 123 0.89 7.42 -3.47
CA SER A 123 0.92 7.32 -4.94
C SER A 123 1.44 8.59 -5.61
N MET A 124 1.18 9.77 -5.06
CA MET A 124 1.75 11.01 -5.59
C MET A 124 3.29 11.03 -5.46
N ALA A 125 3.84 10.51 -4.36
CA ALA A 125 5.28 10.38 -4.18
C ALA A 125 5.94 9.47 -5.24
N TYR A 126 5.23 8.43 -5.72
CA TYR A 126 5.70 7.58 -6.84
C TYR A 126 5.57 8.23 -8.23
N LEU A 127 4.78 9.29 -8.37
CA LEU A 127 4.57 9.98 -9.66
C LEU A 127 5.47 11.21 -9.82
N GLU A 128 5.67 11.97 -8.74
CA GLU A 128 6.28 13.30 -8.78
C GLU A 128 7.39 13.49 -7.73
N GLY A 129 7.61 12.53 -6.84
CA GLY A 129 8.61 12.61 -5.77
C GLY A 129 9.94 11.92 -6.10
N GLY A 130 10.92 12.00 -5.19
CA GLY A 130 12.23 11.35 -5.36
C GLY A 130 12.18 9.81 -5.47
N ALA A 131 11.03 9.18 -5.21
CA ALA A 131 10.83 7.76 -5.50
C ALA A 131 10.79 7.47 -7.02
N VAL A 132 10.51 8.47 -7.85
CA VAL A 132 10.63 8.38 -9.32
C VAL A 132 12.08 8.08 -9.73
N ASP A 133 13.06 8.69 -9.04
CA ASP A 133 14.47 8.51 -9.36
C ASP A 133 14.97 7.10 -9.03
N PHE A 134 14.47 6.47 -7.96
CA PHE A 134 14.87 5.10 -7.56
C PHE A 134 14.69 4.08 -8.69
N PHE A 135 13.62 4.20 -9.47
CA PHE A 135 13.32 3.28 -10.56
C PHE A 135 13.85 3.73 -11.93
N ASN A 136 14.22 5.00 -12.10
CA ASN A 136 14.96 5.45 -13.29
C ASN A 136 16.43 4.98 -13.28
N LEU A 137 16.93 4.51 -12.13
CA LEU A 137 18.30 4.03 -11.93
C LEU A 137 18.51 2.54 -12.27
N TRP A 138 17.45 1.83 -12.66
CA TRP A 138 17.44 0.42 -13.07
C TRP A 138 16.75 0.27 -14.43
#